data_AF-A0A3M6UER9-F1
#
_entry.id   AF-A0A3M6UER9-F1
#
_cell.length_a   1.000
_cell.length_b   1.000
_cell.length_c   1.000
_cell.angle_alpha   90.00
_cell.angle_beta   90.00
_cell.angle_gamma   90.00
#
_symmetry.space_group_name_H-M   'P 1'
#
loop_
_entity.id
_entity.type
_entity.pdbx_description
1 polymer ?
#
loop_
_entity_poly.entity_id
_entity_poly.type
_entity_poly.pdbx_seq_one_letter_code
_entity_poly.pdbx_strand_id
1 'polypeptide(L)'
;MFTFALFYMYILLRSDRVVRAVCFNPAKRPLLEKYQKGRTAVRLHNITSSIKDDIESIIIQNNTTVQPVVVPFVYQDVATSSSLPSLSSLQEVAKEQLVDVKAEQFLFKENPSFTQDLAQVTTEIESLTQSVQHASKSLSCMSCKKKVTMKSNGKIANCQSCKMMMRVTSCQPQWFLKVLFQNTQNINDKLALTLFHHEVDKLASFLPDVNPNIISEEDFIFHLLDNESSFCITYDTASNKLIEVSLEAI
;
A
#
# COMPACT_ATOMS: atom_id res chain seq x y z
N MET A 1 -8.81 6.91 4.81
CA MET A 1 -9.78 5.97 4.20
C MET A 1 -8.97 5.11 3.24
N PHE A 2 -8.44 4.00 3.73
CA PHE A 2 -7.58 3.11 2.94
C PHE A 2 -8.48 2.27 2.05
N THR A 3 -8.36 2.43 0.75
CA THR A 3 -9.00 1.54 -0.22
C THR A 3 -8.15 0.28 -0.27
N PHE A 4 -8.49 -0.72 0.55
CA PHE A 4 -7.88 -2.04 0.41
C PHE A 4 -8.27 -2.61 -0.96
N ALA A 5 -7.30 -2.78 -1.85
CA ALA A 5 -7.51 -3.48 -3.10
C ALA A 5 -7.63 -4.98 -2.79
N LEU A 6 -8.86 -5.45 -2.57
CA LEU A 6 -9.14 -6.88 -2.45
C LEU A 6 -8.82 -7.56 -3.78
N PHE A 7 -7.87 -8.50 -3.77
CA PHE A 7 -7.57 -9.36 -4.91
C PHE A 7 -7.82 -10.82 -4.54
N TYR A 8 -8.23 -11.61 -5.52
CA TYR A 8 -8.53 -13.04 -5.36
C TYR A 8 -7.57 -13.86 -6.19
N MET A 9 -6.95 -14.85 -5.57
CA MET A 9 -6.04 -15.76 -6.23
C MET A 9 -6.77 -17.05 -6.64
N TYR A 10 -6.57 -17.46 -7.88
CA TYR A 10 -7.08 -18.69 -8.46
C TYR A 10 -5.93 -19.53 -9.01
N ILE A 11 -6.12 -20.85 -9.05
CA ILE A 11 -5.22 -21.78 -9.73
C ILE A 11 -5.95 -22.28 -10.97
N LEU A 12 -5.38 -22.03 -12.14
CA LEU A 12 -5.94 -22.44 -13.43
C LEU A 12 -5.18 -23.66 -13.94
N LEU A 13 -5.91 -24.75 -14.18
CA LEU A 13 -5.38 -25.92 -14.85
C LEU A 13 -5.47 -25.71 -16.37
N ARG A 14 -4.33 -25.71 -17.05
CA ARG A 14 -4.24 -25.84 -18.51
C ARG A 14 -3.83 -27.26 -18.87
N SER A 15 -3.92 -27.60 -20.15
CA SER A 15 -3.55 -28.94 -20.65
C SER A 15 -2.07 -29.28 -20.43
N ASP A 16 -1.21 -28.26 -20.37
CA ASP A 16 0.26 -28.37 -20.29
C ASP A 16 0.80 -28.07 -18.89
N ARG A 17 0.14 -27.20 -18.12
CA ARG A 17 0.64 -26.72 -16.84
C ARG A 17 -0.45 -26.11 -15.96
N VAL A 18 -0.10 -25.93 -14.70
CA VAL A 18 -0.90 -25.18 -13.73
C VAL A 18 -0.38 -23.73 -13.69
N VAL A 19 -1.27 -22.76 -13.78
CA VAL A 19 -0.91 -21.33 -13.78
C VAL A 19 -1.69 -20.58 -12.71
N ARG A 20 -1.01 -19.68 -11.99
CA ARG A 20 -1.66 -18.79 -11.02
C ARG A 20 -2.44 -17.70 -11.76
N ALA A 21 -3.62 -17.36 -11.26
CA ALA A 21 -4.38 -16.21 -11.73
C ALA A 21 -4.78 -15.30 -10.57
N VAL A 22 -4.81 -13.99 -10.82
CA VAL A 22 -5.16 -12.97 -9.83
C VAL A 22 -6.25 -12.08 -10.40
N CYS A 23 -7.38 -11.97 -9.68
CA CYS A 23 -8.52 -11.14 -10.06
C CYS A 23 -8.65 -9.94 -9.12
N PHE A 24 -8.56 -8.74 -9.68
CA PHE A 24 -8.74 -7.47 -8.95
C PHE A 24 -10.16 -6.91 -9.09
N ASN A 25 -11.01 -7.52 -9.92
CA ASN A 25 -12.37 -7.06 -10.15
C ASN A 25 -13.38 -7.82 -9.27
N PRO A 26 -13.94 -7.19 -8.21
CA PRO A 26 -14.90 -7.85 -7.32
C PRO A 26 -16.19 -8.26 -8.04
N ALA A 27 -16.60 -7.58 -9.12
CA ALA A 27 -17.82 -7.93 -9.86
C ALA A 27 -17.70 -9.28 -10.60
N LYS A 28 -16.47 -9.75 -10.87
CA LYS A 28 -16.23 -11.04 -11.54
C LYS A 28 -16.11 -12.21 -10.58
N ARG A 29 -15.99 -11.93 -9.27
CA ARG A 29 -15.82 -12.96 -8.25
C ARG A 29 -17.00 -13.95 -8.21
N PRO A 30 -18.28 -13.54 -8.13
CA PRO A 30 -19.38 -14.49 -8.05
C PRO A 30 -19.44 -15.42 -9.28
N LEU A 31 -19.05 -14.90 -10.44
CA LEU A 31 -19.00 -15.65 -11.69
C LEU A 31 -17.88 -16.72 -11.66
N LEU A 32 -16.68 -16.33 -11.23
CA LEU A 32 -15.54 -17.25 -11.11
C LEU A 32 -15.76 -18.32 -10.04
N GLU A 33 -16.33 -17.95 -8.89
CA GLU A 33 -16.70 -18.91 -7.83
C GLU A 33 -17.77 -19.91 -8.32
N LYS A 34 -18.75 -19.45 -9.10
CA LYS A 34 -19.75 -20.33 -9.73
C LYS A 34 -19.07 -21.35 -10.65
N TYR A 35 -18.15 -20.91 -11.51
CA TYR A 35 -17.45 -21.82 -12.42
C TYR A 35 -16.48 -22.77 -11.70
N GLN A 36 -15.83 -22.31 -10.63
CA GLN A 36 -14.99 -23.16 -9.79
C GLN A 36 -15.82 -24.26 -9.11
N LYS A 37 -16.94 -23.90 -8.46
CA LYS A 37 -17.85 -24.88 -7.82
C LYS A 37 -18.45 -25.85 -8.83
N GLY A 38 -18.81 -25.35 -10.02
CA GLY A 38 -19.34 -26.16 -11.11
C GLY A 38 -18.30 -26.91 -11.93
N ARG A 39 -17.01 -26.88 -11.54
CA ARG A 39 -15.86 -27.46 -12.28
C ARG A 39 -15.93 -27.16 -13.77
N THR A 40 -16.40 -25.96 -14.11
CA THR A 40 -16.67 -25.55 -15.47
C THR A 40 -15.38 -25.03 -16.08
N ALA A 41 -14.96 -25.62 -17.20
CA ALA A 41 -13.83 -25.09 -17.95
C ALA A 41 -14.19 -23.72 -18.53
N VAL A 42 -13.25 -22.78 -18.43
CA VAL A 42 -13.46 -21.39 -18.83
C VAL A 42 -12.38 -20.94 -19.79
N ARG A 43 -12.80 -20.18 -20.80
CA ARG A 43 -11.95 -19.43 -21.71
C ARG A 43 -11.84 -18.00 -21.22
N LEU A 44 -10.61 -17.55 -21.01
CA LEU A 44 -10.31 -16.17 -20.67
C LEU A 44 -9.85 -15.42 -21.93
N HIS A 45 -10.48 -14.30 -22.23
CA HIS A 45 -10.08 -13.38 -23.30
C HIS A 45 -9.59 -12.07 -22.71
N ASN A 46 -8.63 -11.42 -23.38
CA ASN A 46 -8.08 -10.13 -22.95
C ASN A 46 -7.46 -10.22 -21.54
N ILE A 47 -6.47 -11.13 -21.44
CA ILE A 47 -5.69 -11.36 -20.22
C ILE A 47 -4.34 -10.65 -20.32
N THR A 48 -3.77 -10.30 -19.16
CA THR A 48 -2.39 -9.85 -19.04
C THR A 48 -1.62 -10.89 -18.25
N SER A 49 -0.40 -11.24 -18.66
CA SER A 49 0.51 -12.07 -17.86
C SER A 49 1.53 -11.17 -17.16
N SER A 50 1.86 -11.49 -15.92
CA SER A 50 2.95 -10.88 -15.16
C SER A 50 3.85 -11.99 -14.65
N ILE A 51 5.16 -11.82 -14.83
CA ILE A 51 6.17 -12.74 -14.32
C ILE A 51 6.88 -12.02 -13.20
N LYS A 52 6.89 -12.64 -12.02
CA LYS A 52 7.65 -12.16 -10.86
C LYS A 52 8.27 -13.38 -10.19
N ASP A 53 9.58 -13.33 -9.94
CA ASP A 53 10.33 -14.42 -9.29
C ASP A 53 10.14 -15.77 -10.00
N ASP A 54 10.22 -15.78 -11.33
CA ASP A 54 9.99 -16.93 -12.23
C ASP A 54 8.58 -17.57 -12.16
N ILE A 55 7.63 -16.94 -11.47
CA ILE A 55 6.24 -17.39 -11.40
C ILE A 55 5.38 -16.56 -12.36
N GLU A 56 4.86 -17.20 -13.40
CA GLU A 56 3.86 -16.60 -14.30
C GLU A 56 2.50 -16.52 -13.61
N SER A 57 1.95 -15.32 -13.52
CA SER A 57 0.61 -15.03 -13.00
C SER A 57 -0.25 -14.34 -14.05
N ILE A 58 -1.45 -14.87 -14.27
CA ILE A 58 -2.46 -14.31 -15.16
C ILE A 58 -3.29 -13.28 -14.40
N ILE A 59 -3.35 -12.06 -14.89
CA ILE A 59 -4.14 -10.98 -14.30
C ILE A 59 -5.50 -10.90 -15.00
N ILE A 60 -6.56 -11.09 -14.21
CA ILE A 60 -7.96 -10.92 -14.63
C ILE A 60 -8.39 -9.50 -14.30
N GLN A 61 -8.50 -8.67 -15.34
CA GLN A 61 -8.86 -7.25 -15.26
C GLN A 61 -10.34 -7.03 -15.58
N ASN A 62 -10.78 -5.77 -15.58
CA ASN A 62 -12.18 -5.40 -15.88
C ASN A 62 -12.60 -5.76 -17.31
N ASN A 63 -11.69 -5.69 -18.27
CA ASN A 63 -11.93 -5.99 -19.67
C ASN A 63 -11.74 -7.48 -20.04
N THR A 64 -11.34 -8.34 -19.09
CA THR A 64 -11.14 -9.78 -19.33
C THR A 64 -12.46 -10.54 -19.45
N THR A 65 -12.80 -11.08 -20.62
CA THR A 65 -14.05 -11.85 -20.76
C THR A 65 -13.85 -13.28 -20.28
N VAL A 66 -14.77 -13.81 -19.46
CA VAL A 66 -14.77 -15.19 -18.96
C VAL A 66 -15.98 -15.92 -19.57
N GLN A 67 -15.73 -16.91 -20.41
CA GLN A 67 -16.78 -17.68 -21.06
C GLN A 67 -16.63 -19.18 -20.76
N PRO A 68 -17.70 -19.91 -20.46
CA PRO A 68 -17.62 -21.35 -20.33
C PRO A 68 -17.25 -21.98 -21.68
N VAL A 69 -16.41 -23.00 -21.65
CA VAL A 69 -16.01 -23.74 -22.85
C VAL A 69 -15.99 -25.24 -22.54
N VAL A 70 -16.32 -26.05 -23.53
CA VAL A 70 -16.15 -27.50 -23.44
C VAL A 70 -14.73 -27.82 -23.90
N VAL A 71 -13.94 -28.45 -23.03
CA VAL A 71 -12.56 -28.86 -23.33
C VAL A 71 -12.44 -30.39 -23.25
N PRO A 72 -11.54 -31.00 -24.05
CA PRO A 72 -11.43 -32.46 -24.13
C PRO A 72 -10.64 -33.11 -22.97
N PHE A 73 -10.13 -32.33 -22.01
CA PHE A 73 -9.34 -32.87 -20.89
C PHE A 73 -10.13 -32.85 -19.58
N VAL A 74 -9.90 -33.89 -18.77
CA VAL A 74 -10.60 -34.13 -17.50
C VAL A 74 -9.94 -33.27 -16.41
N TYR A 75 -10.78 -32.69 -15.54
CA TYR A 75 -10.31 -32.02 -14.33
C TYR A 75 -9.44 -32.97 -13.49
N GLN A 76 -8.18 -32.59 -13.23
CA GLN A 76 -7.30 -33.31 -12.32
C GLN A 76 -7.28 -32.58 -10.97
N ASP A 77 -7.65 -33.29 -9.90
CA ASP A 77 -7.23 -32.92 -8.56
C ASP A 77 -5.70 -33.01 -8.52
N VAL A 78 -5.02 -32.00 -7.96
CA VAL A 78 -3.54 -31.85 -7.97
C VAL A 78 -2.85 -32.87 -7.03
N ALA A 79 -3.33 -34.11 -6.98
CA ALA A 79 -2.77 -35.18 -6.16
C ALA A 79 -3.01 -36.55 -6.82
N THR A 80 -2.11 -36.99 -7.71
CA THR A 80 -1.75 -38.42 -7.81
C THR A 80 -0.51 -38.64 -8.69
N SER A 81 0.63 -38.90 -8.07
CA SER A 81 1.61 -39.87 -8.59
C SER A 81 2.27 -40.62 -7.43
N SER A 82 1.76 -41.84 -7.20
CA SER A 82 2.37 -43.02 -6.57
C SER A 82 3.16 -42.88 -5.25
N SER A 83 2.65 -43.61 -4.23
CA SER A 83 3.21 -43.90 -2.90
C SER A 83 3.01 -42.82 -1.83
N LEU A 84 1.89 -42.93 -1.09
CA LEU A 84 1.67 -42.18 0.14
C LEU A 84 2.09 -43.04 1.34
N PRO A 85 3.00 -42.56 2.19
CA PRO A 85 3.30 -43.22 3.45
C PRO A 85 2.08 -43.14 4.39
N SER A 86 1.83 -44.22 5.15
CA SER A 86 0.82 -44.18 6.21
C SER A 86 1.18 -43.15 7.28
N LEU A 87 0.20 -42.63 8.03
CA LEU A 87 0.41 -41.67 9.13
C LEU A 87 1.48 -42.13 10.14
N SER A 88 1.61 -43.45 10.34
CA SER A 88 2.61 -44.08 11.20
C SER A 88 4.06 -43.86 10.75
N SER A 89 4.27 -43.61 9.46
CA SER A 89 5.59 -43.45 8.83
C SER A 89 6.11 -42.00 8.92
N LEU A 90 5.28 -41.03 9.34
CA LEU A 90 5.67 -39.62 9.50
C LEU A 90 6.73 -39.40 10.59
N GLN A 91 6.90 -40.36 11.49
CA GLN A 91 7.91 -40.30 12.56
C GLN A 91 9.34 -40.48 12.03
N GLU A 92 9.49 -41.02 10.82
CA GLU A 92 10.78 -41.30 10.16
C GLU A 92 11.10 -40.31 9.03
N VAL A 93 10.25 -39.32 8.78
CA VAL A 93 10.40 -38.36 7.68
C VAL A 93 11.34 -37.23 8.10
N ALA A 94 12.32 -36.88 7.23
CA ALA A 94 13.25 -35.80 7.50
C ALA A 94 12.53 -34.43 7.58
N LYS A 95 13.06 -33.51 8.40
CA LYS A 95 12.56 -32.13 8.44
C LYS A 95 12.57 -31.54 7.01
N GLU A 96 11.50 -30.79 6.69
CA GLU A 96 11.30 -30.08 5.41
C GLU A 96 10.93 -30.96 4.19
N GLN A 97 10.70 -32.26 4.37
CA GLN A 97 10.24 -33.12 3.29
C GLN A 97 8.71 -33.00 3.09
N LEU A 98 8.29 -32.77 1.84
CA LEU A 98 6.87 -32.70 1.47
C LEU A 98 6.25 -34.10 1.45
N VAL A 99 5.16 -34.27 2.19
CA VAL A 99 4.40 -35.53 2.29
C VAL A 99 2.91 -35.27 2.19
N ASP A 100 2.25 -36.08 1.36
CA ASP A 100 0.81 -36.09 1.19
C ASP A 100 0.20 -37.10 2.19
N VAL A 101 -0.82 -36.68 2.94
CA VAL A 101 -1.42 -37.49 4.01
C VAL A 101 -2.93 -37.62 3.80
N LYS A 102 -3.46 -38.83 3.90
CA LYS A 102 -4.90 -39.13 3.80
C LYS A 102 -5.47 -39.37 5.20
N ALA A 103 -6.39 -38.52 5.67
CA ALA A 103 -7.07 -38.67 6.96
C ALA A 103 -8.59 -38.67 6.78
N GLU A 104 -9.30 -39.50 7.56
CA GLU A 104 -10.76 -39.67 7.48
C GLU A 104 -11.56 -38.54 8.16
N GLN A 105 -10.97 -37.81 9.11
CA GLN A 105 -11.62 -36.66 9.77
C GLN A 105 -10.62 -35.53 10.02
N PHE A 106 -10.95 -34.33 9.54
CA PHE A 106 -10.26 -33.09 9.87
C PHE A 106 -11.13 -32.28 10.82
N LEU A 107 -10.61 -32.02 12.03
CA LEU A 107 -11.16 -30.99 12.90
C LEU A 107 -10.62 -29.64 12.44
N PHE A 108 -11.46 -28.89 11.74
CA PHE A 108 -11.10 -27.53 11.31
C PHE A 108 -11.19 -26.59 12.50
N LYS A 109 -10.05 -26.07 12.95
CA LYS A 109 -10.00 -24.92 13.84
C LYS A 109 -9.66 -23.71 12.97
N GLU A 110 -10.61 -22.80 12.82
CA GLU A 110 -10.41 -21.57 12.06
C GLU A 110 -9.30 -20.76 12.74
N ASN A 111 -8.16 -20.64 12.06
CA ASN A 111 -7.11 -19.75 12.53
C ASN A 111 -7.56 -18.31 12.30
N PRO A 112 -7.36 -17.41 13.29
CA PRO A 112 -7.67 -16.01 13.11
C PRO A 112 -6.93 -15.46 11.90
N SER A 113 -7.58 -14.53 11.20
CA SER A 113 -7.03 -13.89 10.00
C SER A 113 -5.62 -13.39 10.26
N PHE A 114 -4.73 -13.65 9.31
CA PHE A 114 -3.36 -13.15 9.36
C PHE A 114 -3.38 -11.61 9.30
N THR A 115 -3.03 -10.96 10.42
CA THR A 115 -3.01 -9.49 10.59
C THR A 115 -1.62 -8.89 10.39
N GLN A 116 -0.70 -9.58 9.73
CA GLN A 116 0.65 -9.03 9.56
C GLN A 116 0.63 -7.98 8.44
N ASP A 117 0.96 -6.73 8.80
CA ASP A 117 1.11 -5.63 7.86
C ASP A 117 2.15 -5.97 6.78
N LEU A 118 1.91 -5.52 5.54
CA LEU A 118 3.00 -5.49 4.54
C LEU A 118 4.11 -4.63 5.14
N ALA A 119 5.31 -5.20 5.28
CA ALA A 119 6.46 -4.46 5.77
C ALA A 119 6.66 -3.21 4.89
N GLN A 120 6.44 -2.02 5.46
CA GLN A 120 6.88 -0.78 4.83
C GLN A 120 8.40 -0.84 4.74
N VAL A 121 8.94 -0.72 3.52
CA VAL A 121 10.38 -0.64 3.31
C VAL A 121 10.79 0.78 3.65
N THR A 122 11.15 0.97 4.91
CA THR A 122 11.60 2.26 5.44
C THR A 122 13.12 2.31 5.45
N THR A 123 13.66 3.47 5.12
CA THR A 123 15.09 3.75 5.29
C THR A 123 15.24 4.93 6.23
N GLU A 124 16.24 4.86 7.09
CA GLU A 124 16.64 5.91 8.02
C GLU A 124 17.97 6.50 7.55
N ILE A 125 18.06 7.83 7.47
CA ILE A 125 19.28 8.54 7.10
C ILE A 125 19.45 9.81 7.95
N GLU A 126 20.70 10.18 8.19
CA GLU A 126 21.09 11.49 8.71
C GLU A 126 21.13 12.49 7.55
N SER A 127 20.51 13.65 7.73
CA SER A 127 20.37 14.61 6.63
C SER A 127 20.25 16.06 7.07
N LEU A 128 20.58 16.96 6.15
CA LEU A 128 20.34 18.40 6.28
C LEU A 128 19.31 18.85 5.25
N THR A 129 18.49 19.83 5.61
CA THR A 129 17.61 20.50 4.64
C THR A 129 18.44 21.35 3.68
N GLN A 130 18.40 21.05 2.38
CA GLN A 130 19.17 21.78 1.37
C GLN A 130 18.30 22.75 0.56
N SER A 131 17.11 22.34 0.16
CA SER A 131 16.19 23.20 -0.59
C SER A 131 14.74 22.79 -0.42
N VAL A 132 13.83 23.75 -0.60
CA VAL A 132 12.38 23.50 -0.62
C VAL A 132 11.89 23.55 -2.06
N GLN A 133 11.37 22.43 -2.58
CA GLN A 133 10.80 22.35 -3.92
C GLN A 133 9.37 22.89 -3.97
N HIS A 134 8.63 22.70 -2.88
CA HIS A 134 7.25 23.15 -2.78
C HIS A 134 6.85 23.32 -1.33
N ALA A 135 6.17 24.42 -1.03
CA ALA A 135 5.46 24.61 0.22
C ALA A 135 4.05 25.09 -0.08
N SER A 136 3.07 24.55 0.64
CA SER A 136 1.70 25.03 0.57
C SER A 136 0.99 24.89 1.90
N LYS A 137 0.22 25.91 2.27
CA LYS A 137 -0.65 25.99 3.43
C LYS A 137 -2.08 26.17 2.94
N SER A 138 -2.91 25.15 3.16
CA SER A 138 -4.32 25.18 2.80
C SER A 138 -5.21 25.10 4.04
N LEU A 139 -6.48 25.47 3.94
CA LEU A 139 -7.43 25.28 5.02
C LEU A 139 -8.12 23.92 4.91
N SER A 140 -8.37 23.31 6.06
CA SER A 140 -9.03 22.00 6.18
C SER A 140 -10.35 22.09 6.93
N CYS A 141 -11.25 21.17 6.58
CA CYS A 141 -12.56 21.04 7.16
C CYS A 141 -12.46 20.58 8.61
N MET A 142 -13.13 21.28 9.53
CA MET A 142 -13.14 20.90 10.95
C MET A 142 -13.69 19.49 11.21
N SER A 143 -14.61 19.02 10.36
CA SER A 143 -15.30 17.73 10.51
C SER A 143 -14.51 16.58 9.88
N CYS A 144 -14.13 16.69 8.61
CA CYS A 144 -13.53 15.57 7.86
C CYS A 144 -12.04 15.76 7.53
N LYS A 145 -11.42 16.87 7.96
CA LYS A 145 -10.01 17.22 7.76
C LYS A 145 -9.56 17.34 6.29
N LYS A 146 -10.48 17.28 5.33
CA LYS A 146 -10.20 17.47 3.90
C LYS A 146 -10.21 18.95 3.51
N LYS A 147 -9.55 19.28 2.40
CA LYS A 147 -9.43 20.63 1.83
C LYS A 147 -10.79 21.34 1.68
N VAL A 148 -10.81 22.64 1.97
CA VAL A 148 -11.97 23.51 1.79
C VAL A 148 -11.73 24.57 0.72
N THR A 149 -12.81 25.10 0.15
CA THR A 149 -12.76 26.27 -0.74
C THR A 149 -13.45 27.45 -0.10
N MET A 150 -12.90 28.64 -0.37
CA MET A 150 -13.43 29.89 0.15
C MET A 150 -14.61 30.37 -0.70
N LYS A 151 -15.66 30.84 -0.04
CA LYS A 151 -16.83 31.50 -0.63
C LYS A 151 -17.09 32.84 0.07
N SER A 152 -17.87 33.70 -0.59
CA SER A 152 -18.43 34.92 0.01
C SER A 152 -17.38 35.83 0.67
N ASN A 153 -16.53 36.46 -0.15
CA ASN A 153 -15.49 37.42 0.27
C ASN A 153 -14.53 36.88 1.35
N GLY A 154 -14.30 35.57 1.39
CA GLY A 154 -13.32 34.97 2.29
C GLY A 154 -13.79 34.76 3.74
N LYS A 155 -15.09 34.85 4.02
CA LYS A 155 -15.64 34.64 5.38
C LYS A 155 -16.17 33.22 5.62
N ILE A 156 -16.60 32.54 4.56
CA ILE A 156 -17.21 31.21 4.63
C ILE A 156 -16.34 30.23 3.85
N ALA A 157 -16.02 29.11 4.47
CA ALA A 157 -15.37 27.99 3.82
C ALA A 157 -16.39 26.88 3.54
N ASN A 158 -16.25 26.21 2.40
CA ASN A 158 -17.08 25.09 2.00
C ASN A 158 -16.21 23.84 1.80
N CYS A 159 -16.50 22.76 2.51
CA CYS A 159 -15.81 21.50 2.31
C CYS A 159 -16.32 20.80 1.04
N GLN A 160 -15.43 20.53 0.09
CA GLN A 160 -15.81 19.86 -1.15
C GLN A 160 -16.20 18.39 -0.94
N SER A 161 -15.72 17.77 0.14
CA SER A 161 -15.94 16.35 0.43
C SER A 161 -17.21 16.08 1.23
N CYS A 162 -17.41 16.73 2.38
CA CYS A 162 -18.61 16.51 3.21
C CYS A 162 -19.70 17.56 3.00
N LYS A 163 -19.50 18.55 2.13
CA LYS A 163 -20.44 19.63 1.80
C LYS A 163 -20.79 20.59 2.95
N MET A 164 -20.13 20.45 4.10
CA MET A 164 -20.32 21.33 5.24
C MET A 164 -19.77 22.73 4.96
N MET A 165 -20.56 23.74 5.31
CA MET A 165 -20.15 25.15 5.33
C MET A 165 -19.74 25.55 6.74
N MET A 166 -18.64 26.29 6.85
CA MET A 166 -18.08 26.69 8.14
C MET A 166 -17.47 28.09 8.08
N ARG A 167 -17.27 28.70 9.24
CA ARG A 167 -16.48 29.93 9.35
C ARG A 167 -15.02 29.60 9.03
N VAL A 168 -14.39 30.48 8.28
CA VAL A 168 -12.97 30.34 7.89
C VAL A 168 -12.06 30.30 9.10
N THR A 169 -12.37 31.10 10.12
CA THR A 169 -11.66 31.13 11.41
C THR A 169 -11.77 29.83 12.20
N SER A 170 -12.67 28.92 11.80
CA SER A 170 -12.83 27.62 12.43
C SER A 170 -12.19 26.48 11.61
N CYS A 171 -11.64 26.79 10.43
CA CYS A 171 -10.82 25.86 9.67
C CYS A 171 -9.42 25.77 10.29
N GLN A 172 -8.80 24.59 10.18
CA GLN A 172 -7.42 24.39 10.62
C GLN A 172 -6.48 24.46 9.40
N PRO A 173 -5.32 25.11 9.50
CA PRO A 173 -4.32 25.07 8.45
C PRO A 173 -3.81 23.64 8.28
N GLN A 174 -3.48 23.29 7.05
CA GLN A 174 -2.84 22.04 6.69
C GLN A 174 -1.71 22.31 5.72
N TRP A 175 -0.55 21.82 6.13
CA TRP A 175 0.68 21.94 5.38
C TRP A 175 0.93 20.75 4.49
N PHE A 176 1.57 21.04 3.37
CA PHE A 176 2.17 20.07 2.48
C PHE A 176 3.49 20.66 1.99
N LEU A 177 4.58 19.92 2.20
CA LEU A 177 5.92 20.31 1.77
C LEU A 177 6.54 19.23 0.90
N LYS A 178 7.41 19.67 -0.01
CA LYS A 178 8.36 18.81 -0.70
C LYS A 178 9.75 19.40 -0.51
N VAL A 179 10.59 18.70 0.25
CA VAL A 179 11.90 19.17 0.72
C VAL A 179 12.98 18.25 0.18
N LEU A 180 14.09 18.84 -0.28
CA LEU A 180 15.29 18.12 -0.68
C LEU A 180 16.22 18.03 0.53
N PHE A 181 16.37 16.82 1.05
CA PHE A 181 17.33 16.48 2.09
C PHE A 181 18.63 16.02 1.45
N GLN A 182 19.76 16.41 2.03
CA GLN A 182 21.07 15.92 1.65
C GLN A 182 21.58 14.98 2.73
N ASN A 183 21.98 13.77 2.32
CA ASN A 183 22.58 12.80 3.23
C ASN A 183 23.94 13.32 3.74
N THR A 184 24.14 13.34 5.05
CA THR A 184 25.39 13.83 5.67
C THR A 184 26.56 12.87 5.42
N GLN A 185 26.28 11.57 5.30
CA GLN A 185 27.28 10.52 5.06
C GLN A 185 27.66 10.41 3.58
N ASN A 186 26.76 10.83 2.67
CA ASN A 186 27.03 10.87 1.23
C ASN A 186 26.43 12.15 0.61
N ILE A 187 27.26 13.18 0.45
CA ILE A 187 26.83 14.48 -0.07
C ILE A 187 26.22 14.46 -1.48
N ASN A 188 26.49 13.42 -2.28
CA ASN A 188 25.92 13.26 -3.62
C ASN A 188 24.52 12.63 -3.58
N ASP A 189 24.16 12.02 -2.45
CA ASP A 189 22.85 11.42 -2.23
C ASP A 189 21.87 12.49 -1.72
N LYS A 190 20.91 12.82 -2.57
CA LYS A 190 19.91 13.86 -2.34
C LYS A 190 18.53 13.26 -2.48
N LEU A 191 17.70 13.42 -1.45
CA LEU A 191 16.36 12.86 -1.41
C LEU A 191 15.28 13.94 -1.36
N ALA A 192 14.41 13.92 -2.37
CA ALA A 192 13.23 14.78 -2.40
C ALA A 192 12.08 14.08 -1.70
N LEU A 193 11.82 14.45 -0.45
CA LEU A 193 10.78 13.85 0.39
C LEU A 193 9.52 14.70 0.46
N THR A 194 8.39 14.03 0.55
CA THR A 194 7.07 14.63 0.73
C THR A 194 6.67 14.57 2.21
N LEU A 195 6.29 15.72 2.78
CA LEU A 195 5.83 15.85 4.15
C LEU A 195 4.37 16.29 4.15
N PHE A 196 3.52 15.59 4.90
CA PHE A 196 2.15 16.04 5.17
C PHE A 196 2.09 16.73 6.52
N HIS A 197 0.98 17.41 6.78
CA HIS A 197 0.75 18.25 7.96
C HIS A 197 1.35 17.73 9.27
N HIS A 198 1.15 16.46 9.61
CA HIS A 198 1.68 15.87 10.84
C HIS A 198 3.22 15.85 10.87
N GLU A 199 3.86 15.48 9.76
CA GLU A 199 5.32 15.48 9.66
C GLU A 199 5.88 16.90 9.58
N VAL A 200 5.14 17.85 8.98
CA VAL A 200 5.49 19.27 8.98
C VAL A 200 5.43 19.86 10.39
N ASP A 201 4.41 19.52 11.17
CA ASP A 201 4.30 19.98 12.57
C ASP A 201 5.44 19.43 13.42
N LYS A 202 5.83 18.16 13.21
CA LYS A 202 7.02 17.58 13.86
C LYS A 202 8.29 18.33 13.46
N LEU A 203 8.53 18.54 12.18
CA LEU A 203 9.71 19.28 11.70
C LEU A 203 9.76 20.70 12.28
N ALA A 204 8.61 21.40 12.26
CA ALA A 204 8.48 22.74 12.81
C ALA A 204 8.78 22.82 14.31
N SER A 205 8.52 21.75 15.07
CA SER A 205 8.83 21.70 16.51
C SER A 205 10.33 21.75 16.83
N PHE A 206 11.18 21.48 15.83
CA PHE A 206 12.63 21.60 15.96
C PHE A 206 13.18 22.94 15.46
N LEU A 207 12.34 23.76 14.81
CA LEU A 207 12.75 25.06 14.30
C LEU A 207 12.40 26.14 15.34
N PRO A 208 13.36 27.02 15.70
CA PRO A 208 13.09 28.11 16.64
C PRO A 208 12.06 29.09 16.07
N ASP A 209 11.13 29.53 16.92
CA ASP A 209 10.12 30.55 16.62
C ASP A 209 9.14 30.23 15.46
N VAL A 210 9.06 28.97 15.03
CA VAL A 210 8.13 28.53 13.99
C VAL A 210 6.81 28.05 14.59
N ASN A 211 5.72 28.74 14.25
CA ASN A 211 4.36 28.27 14.54
C ASN A 211 3.59 28.02 13.22
N PRO A 212 3.40 26.74 12.82
CA PRO A 212 2.72 26.36 11.57
C PRO A 212 1.31 26.95 11.41
N ASN A 213 0.64 27.32 12.50
CA ASN A 213 -0.73 27.83 12.43
C ASN A 213 -0.81 29.25 11.86
N ILE A 214 0.21 30.06 12.09
CA ILE A 214 0.18 31.50 11.79
C ILE A 214 1.23 31.91 10.73
N ILE A 215 2.35 31.20 10.66
CA ILE A 215 3.48 31.54 9.78
C ILE A 215 3.10 31.52 8.29
N SER A 216 3.69 32.42 7.49
CA SER A 216 3.51 32.43 6.04
C SER A 216 4.29 31.28 5.38
N GLU A 217 3.97 30.95 4.13
CA GLU A 217 4.73 29.94 3.36
C GLU A 217 6.18 30.38 3.14
N GLU A 218 6.39 31.67 2.86
CA GLU A 218 7.72 32.25 2.60
C GLU A 218 8.59 32.26 3.87
N ASP A 219 8.04 32.70 5.00
CA ASP A 219 8.78 32.71 6.27
C ASP A 219 9.13 31.28 6.71
N PHE A 220 8.21 30.33 6.53
CA PHE A 220 8.47 28.92 6.86
C PHE A 220 9.61 28.35 6.02
N ILE A 221 9.65 28.68 4.72
CA ILE A 221 10.76 28.30 3.83
C ILE A 221 12.07 28.91 4.34
N PHE A 222 12.05 30.20 4.71
CA PHE A 222 13.25 30.88 5.23
C PHE A 222 13.79 30.17 6.47
N HIS A 223 12.96 29.91 7.48
CA HIS A 223 13.38 29.20 8.70
C HIS A 223 13.89 27.78 8.43
N LEU A 224 13.33 27.08 7.44
CA LEU A 224 13.83 25.77 7.03
C LEU A 224 15.23 25.83 6.40
N LEU A 225 15.49 26.84 5.57
CA LEU A 225 16.75 26.99 4.84
C LEU A 225 17.87 27.60 5.70
N ASP A 226 17.51 28.45 6.65
CA ASP A 226 18.44 29.08 7.60
C ASP A 226 18.86 28.11 8.71
N ASN A 227 18.12 27.01 8.90
CA ASN A 227 18.45 26.00 9.89
C ASN A 227 19.59 25.08 9.43
N GLU A 228 20.72 25.17 10.13
CA GLU A 228 21.91 24.30 9.93
C GLU A 228 21.84 22.96 10.71
N SER A 229 20.74 22.70 11.44
CA SER A 229 20.61 21.48 12.23
C SER A 229 20.46 20.23 11.36
N SER A 230 21.17 19.17 11.69
CA SER A 230 21.00 17.84 11.11
C SER A 230 19.81 17.10 11.73
N PHE A 231 19.14 16.32 10.89
CA PHE A 231 17.97 15.54 11.24
C PHE A 231 18.20 14.07 10.93
N CYS A 232 17.79 13.20 11.85
CA CYS A 232 17.54 11.80 11.51
C CYS A 232 16.14 11.69 10.91
N ILE A 233 16.04 11.18 9.69
CA ILE A 233 14.78 11.05 8.97
C ILE A 233 14.53 9.60 8.59
N THR A 234 13.31 9.13 8.85
CA THR A 234 12.80 7.86 8.34
C THR A 234 11.78 8.11 7.26
N TYR A 235 11.93 7.47 6.11
CA TYR A 235 11.03 7.66 4.97
C TYR A 235 10.64 6.34 4.31
N ASP A 236 9.48 6.36 3.67
CA ASP A 236 8.97 5.26 2.85
C ASP A 236 9.67 5.29 1.48
N THR A 237 10.45 4.26 1.17
CA THR A 237 11.25 4.20 -0.07
C THR A 237 10.40 4.09 -1.33
N ALA A 238 9.17 3.55 -1.24
CA ALA A 238 8.29 3.39 -2.39
C ALA A 238 7.58 4.69 -2.78
N SER A 239 7.20 5.49 -1.78
CA SER A 239 6.42 6.72 -1.97
C SER A 239 7.21 8.01 -1.78
N ASN A 240 8.47 7.93 -1.30
CA ASN A 240 9.28 9.08 -0.89
C ASN A 240 8.53 9.99 0.11
N LYS A 241 7.70 9.38 0.94
CA LYS A 241 6.98 10.08 2.01
C LYS A 241 7.83 10.03 3.28
N LEU A 242 8.05 11.17 3.91
CA LEU A 242 8.62 11.22 5.25
C LEU A 242 7.65 10.56 6.24
N ILE A 243 8.17 9.69 7.09
CA ILE A 243 7.40 9.00 8.14
C ILE A 243 7.73 9.63 9.50
N GLU A 244 9.02 9.85 9.75
CA GLU A 244 9.51 10.36 11.02
C GLU A 244 10.71 11.28 10.82
N VAL A 245 10.83 12.26 11.72
CA VAL A 245 11.94 13.19 11.81
C VAL A 245 12.27 13.43 13.28
N SER A 246 13.55 13.40 13.60
CA SER A 246 14.09 13.75 14.91
C SER A 246 15.39 14.54 14.74
N LEU A 247 15.79 15.27 15.78
CA LEU A 247 17.14 15.83 15.83
C LEU A 247 18.16 14.69 15.98
N GLU A 248 19.31 14.87 15.35
CA GLU A 248 20.44 13.97 15.55
C GLU A 248 20.93 14.06 17.01
N ALA A 249 21.21 12.91 17.62
CA ALA A 249 21.76 12.87 18.97
C ALA A 249 23.25 13.25 18.92
N ILE A 250 23.64 14.27 19.69
CA ILE A 250 25.03 14.70 19.88
C ILE A 250 25.81 13.64 20.66
#